data_AF-A0AA37PGK1-F1
#
_entry.id   AF-A0AA37PGK1-F1
#
_cell.length_a   1.000
_cell.length_b   1.000
_cell.length_c   1.000
_cell.angle_alpha   90.00
_cell.angle_beta   90.00
_cell.angle_gamma   90.00
#
_symmetry.space_group_name_H-M   'P 1'
#
loop_
_entity.id
_entity.type
_entity.pdbx_description
1 polymer ?
#
loop_
_entity_poly.entity_id
_entity_poly.type
_entity_poly.pdbx_seq_one_letter_code
_entity_poly.pdbx_strand_id
1 'polypeptide(L)'
;MAEDYGLLLHGEPSQWTPGHVMHCINTMRQLTQCMADATPISLVQGAEKHLGDGQQMWCRDFDGLRRWANAPEHGIRYAIVSPPGAKDVYDEIWPYPGDSGPPADLW
;
A
#
# COMPACT_ATOMS: atom_id res chain seq x y z
N MET A 1 22.96 3.92 -1.59
CA MET A 1 21.91 4.63 -0.82
C MET A 1 20.74 4.92 -1.75
N ALA A 2 19.60 5.45 -1.29
CA ALA A 2 18.43 5.67 -2.15
C ALA A 2 18.75 6.59 -3.35
N GLU A 3 19.71 7.48 -3.16
CA GLU A 3 20.30 8.41 -4.13
C GLU A 3 21.01 7.72 -5.30
N ASP A 4 21.52 6.49 -5.08
CA ASP A 4 22.29 5.75 -6.10
C ASP A 4 21.38 4.87 -6.98
N TYR A 5 20.10 4.77 -6.66
CA TYR A 5 19.16 3.88 -7.35
C TYR A 5 19.03 4.24 -8.85
N GLY A 6 19.02 5.54 -9.17
CA GLY A 6 19.02 6.02 -10.55
C GLY A 6 20.27 5.62 -11.33
N LEU A 7 21.44 5.69 -10.68
CA LEU A 7 22.71 5.30 -11.28
C LEU A 7 22.73 3.78 -11.57
N LEU A 8 22.25 2.97 -10.62
CA LEU A 8 22.23 1.52 -10.76
C LEU A 8 21.24 1.03 -11.83
N LEU A 9 20.10 1.68 -12.02
CA LEU A 9 19.09 1.26 -13.00
C LEU A 9 19.23 1.89 -14.37
N HIS A 10 19.67 3.15 -14.42
CA HIS A 10 19.63 3.96 -15.64
C HIS A 10 21.01 4.43 -16.10
N GLY A 11 22.08 4.16 -15.33
CA GLY A 11 23.43 4.61 -15.66
C GLY A 11 23.65 6.11 -15.47
N GLU A 12 22.67 6.82 -14.90
CA GLU A 12 22.67 8.27 -14.77
C GLU A 12 22.71 8.69 -13.29
N PRO A 13 23.56 9.66 -12.92
CA PRO A 13 23.59 10.16 -11.55
C PRO A 13 22.29 10.90 -11.22
N SER A 14 21.94 10.94 -9.93
CA SER A 14 20.81 11.74 -9.46
C SER A 14 21.00 13.21 -9.84
N GLN A 15 20.00 13.79 -10.52
CA GLN A 15 19.92 15.24 -10.75
C GLN A 15 19.71 16.04 -9.45
N TRP A 16 19.32 15.37 -8.37
CA TRP A 16 19.02 15.97 -7.08
C TRP A 16 20.10 15.64 -6.05
N THR A 17 20.43 16.62 -5.20
CA THR A 17 21.36 16.41 -4.10
C THR A 17 20.77 15.44 -3.06
N PRO A 18 21.60 14.75 -2.27
CA PRO A 18 21.11 13.84 -1.23
C PRO A 18 20.11 14.50 -0.26
N GLY A 19 20.33 15.76 0.09
CA GLY A 19 19.40 16.51 0.95
C GLY A 19 18.00 16.66 0.34
N HIS A 20 17.89 16.84 -0.97
CA HIS A 20 16.61 16.90 -1.66
C HIS A 20 15.92 15.53 -1.66
N VAL A 21 16.65 14.46 -1.99
CA VAL A 21 16.13 13.09 -1.97
C VAL A 21 15.61 12.72 -0.58
N MET A 22 16.36 13.04 0.47
CA MET A 22 15.96 12.78 1.86
C MET A 22 14.74 13.60 2.29
N HIS A 23 14.63 14.86 1.86
CA HIS A 23 13.42 15.66 2.08
C HIS A 23 12.20 15.00 1.42
N CYS A 24 12.31 14.57 0.15
CA CYS A 24 11.23 13.90 -0.57
C CYS A 24 10.81 12.59 0.11
N ILE A 25 11.75 11.74 0.51
CA ILE A 25 11.45 10.48 1.23
C ILE A 25 10.74 10.78 2.56
N ASN A 26 11.22 11.78 3.30
CA ASN A 26 10.60 12.21 4.56
C ASN A 26 9.19 12.79 4.36
N THR A 27 8.96 13.52 3.27
CA THR A 27 7.64 14.01 2.87
C THR A 27 6.72 12.85 2.50
N MET A 28 7.18 11.88 1.70
CA MET A 28 6.40 10.67 1.37
C MET A 28 6.05 9.86 2.62
N ARG A 29 6.98 9.71 3.57
CA ARG A 29 6.70 9.07 4.86
C ARG A 29 5.58 9.78 5.62
N GLN A 30 5.67 11.10 5.76
CA GLN A 30 4.67 11.91 6.45
C GLN A 30 3.31 11.84 5.74
N LEU A 31 3.30 11.87 4.40
CA LEU A 31 2.10 11.68 3.61
C LEU A 31 1.48 10.31 3.89
N THR A 32 2.23 9.22 3.85
CA THR A 32 1.70 7.88 4.17
C THR A 32 1.20 7.78 5.61
N GLN A 33 1.89 8.40 6.57
CA GLN A 33 1.49 8.37 7.98
C GLN A 33 0.26 9.23 8.26
N CYS A 34 0.16 10.39 7.62
CA CYS A 34 -0.90 11.36 7.89
C CYS A 34 -2.10 11.22 6.96
N MET A 35 -1.94 10.54 5.84
CA MET A 35 -2.99 10.16 4.89
C MET A 35 -3.25 8.66 4.91
N ALA A 36 -2.96 8.02 6.05
CA ALA A 36 -3.16 6.59 6.28
C ALA A 36 -4.66 6.28 6.36
N ASP A 37 -5.33 6.36 5.22
CA ASP A 37 -6.75 6.11 5.00
C ASP A 37 -6.93 5.27 3.75
N ALA A 38 -7.94 4.39 3.74
CA ALA A 38 -8.30 3.59 2.58
C ALA A 38 -9.08 4.40 1.52
N THR A 39 -9.20 5.72 1.71
CA THR A 39 -9.94 6.61 0.80
C THR A 39 -9.22 6.65 -0.56
N PRO A 40 -9.86 6.18 -1.65
CA PRO A 40 -9.25 6.20 -2.96
C PRO A 40 -9.06 7.65 -3.42
N ILE A 41 -7.82 8.00 -3.79
CA ILE A 41 -7.48 9.31 -4.35
C ILE A 41 -7.43 9.19 -5.87
N SER A 42 -8.18 10.04 -6.57
CA SER A 42 -8.06 10.18 -8.01
C SER A 42 -6.86 11.06 -8.35
N LEU A 43 -5.90 10.54 -9.13
CA LEU A 43 -4.74 11.27 -9.63
C LEU A 43 -4.95 11.77 -11.08
N VAL A 44 -6.19 12.03 -11.47
CA VAL A 44 -6.53 12.49 -12.82
C VAL A 44 -6.10 13.95 -13.01
N GLN A 45 -5.25 14.18 -14.01
CA GLN A 45 -4.72 15.50 -14.35
C GLN A 45 -5.84 16.41 -14.87
N GLY A 46 -6.11 17.50 -14.16
CA GLY A 46 -7.19 18.46 -14.47
C GLY A 46 -8.45 18.34 -13.60
N ALA A 47 -8.54 17.30 -12.76
CA ALA A 47 -9.55 17.23 -11.71
C ALA A 47 -9.09 17.99 -10.46
N GLU A 48 -10.06 18.47 -9.66
CA GLU A 48 -9.78 19.08 -8.37
C GLU A 48 -8.96 18.13 -7.49
N LYS A 49 -7.90 18.66 -6.88
CA LYS A 49 -6.96 17.91 -6.02
C LYS A 49 -7.53 17.70 -4.60
N HIS A 50 -8.83 17.52 -4.48
CA HIS A 50 -9.50 17.32 -3.20
C HIS A 50 -9.68 15.83 -2.93
N LEU A 51 -9.28 15.40 -1.74
CA LEU A 51 -9.69 14.13 -1.16
C LEU A 51 -11.15 14.32 -0.67
N GLY A 52 -12.12 14.00 -1.51
CA GLY A 52 -13.55 14.21 -1.20
C GLY A 52 -14.00 15.67 -1.21
N ASP A 53 -15.13 15.98 -0.54
CA ASP A 53 -15.76 17.30 -0.47
C ASP A 53 -15.20 18.13 0.70
N GLY A 54 -14.05 18.80 0.50
CA GLY A 54 -13.50 19.78 1.45
C GLY A 54 -12.93 19.23 2.76
N GLN A 55 -12.61 17.93 2.84
CA GLN A 55 -12.15 17.30 4.09
C GLN A 55 -10.64 17.51 4.32
N GLN A 56 -10.29 17.88 5.55
CA GLN A 56 -8.89 17.97 6.01
C GLN A 56 -8.52 16.70 6.77
N MET A 57 -7.42 16.05 6.37
CA MET A 57 -6.93 14.86 7.05
C MET A 57 -5.95 15.24 8.17
N TRP A 58 -6.11 14.58 9.32
CA TRP A 58 -5.21 14.69 10.46
C TRP A 58 -4.34 13.43 10.53
N CYS A 59 -3.14 13.55 11.10
CA CYS A 59 -2.30 12.37 11.25
C CYS A 59 -3.00 11.31 12.11
N ARG A 60 -3.21 10.13 11.54
CA ARG A 60 -3.86 9.00 12.22
C ARG A 60 -2.82 8.17 12.97
N ASP A 61 -3.28 7.34 13.92
CA ASP A 61 -2.41 6.35 14.58
C ASP A 61 -1.92 5.34 13.54
N PHE A 62 -0.72 5.58 12.98
CA PHE A 62 -0.13 4.72 11.95
C PHE A 62 0.14 3.32 12.49
N ASP A 63 0.50 3.18 13.77
CA ASP A 63 0.67 1.88 14.38
C ASP A 63 -0.68 1.18 14.55
N GLY A 64 -1.74 1.93 14.85
CA GLY A 64 -3.12 1.46 14.82
C GLY A 64 -3.54 0.94 13.46
N LEU A 65 -3.29 1.70 12.40
CA LEU A 65 -3.55 1.25 11.03
C LEU A 65 -2.71 0.02 10.67
N ARG A 66 -1.43 -0.01 11.03
CA ARG A 66 -0.57 -1.18 10.81
C ARG A 66 -1.11 -2.40 11.56
N ARG A 67 -1.53 -2.26 12.81
CA ARG A 67 -2.14 -3.35 13.59
C ARG A 67 -3.40 -3.85 12.91
N TRP A 68 -4.29 -2.94 12.49
CA TRP A 68 -5.50 -3.29 11.73
C TRP A 68 -5.15 -4.01 10.41
N ALA A 69 -4.29 -3.45 9.57
CA ALA A 69 -3.95 -4.03 8.26
C ALA A 69 -3.25 -5.39 8.36
N ASN A 70 -2.54 -5.66 9.46
CA ASN A 70 -1.88 -6.95 9.70
C ASN A 70 -2.70 -7.90 10.58
N ALA A 71 -3.91 -7.51 10.99
CA ALA A 71 -4.77 -8.39 11.76
C ALA A 71 -5.17 -9.56 10.83
N PRO A 72 -5.04 -10.82 11.28
CA PRO A 72 -5.33 -11.98 10.44
C PRO A 72 -6.72 -11.92 9.81
N GLU A 73 -7.72 -11.43 10.56
CA GLU A 73 -9.10 -11.24 10.13
C GLU A 73 -9.28 -10.25 8.97
N HIS A 74 -8.25 -9.46 8.65
CA HIS A 74 -8.19 -8.48 7.56
C HIS A 74 -7.22 -8.90 6.43
N GLY A 75 -6.69 -10.11 6.48
CA GLY A 75 -5.85 -10.70 5.45
C GLY A 75 -6.56 -10.84 4.08
N ILE A 76 -5.76 -11.00 3.04
CA ILE A 76 -6.27 -11.28 1.69
C ILE A 76 -6.94 -12.67 1.72
N ARG A 77 -8.13 -12.77 1.12
CA ARG A 77 -8.93 -14.02 1.08
C ARG A 77 -8.67 -14.89 -0.16
N TYR A 78 -8.03 -14.36 -1.18
CA TYR A 78 -7.87 -15.04 -2.47
C TYR A 78 -6.42 -15.01 -2.93
N ALA A 79 -5.90 -16.16 -3.37
CA ALA A 79 -4.59 -16.28 -4.00
C ALA A 79 -4.74 -16.34 -5.52
N ILE A 80 -3.83 -15.67 -6.25
CA ILE A 80 -3.69 -15.87 -7.68
C ILE A 80 -3.01 -17.23 -7.89
N VAL A 81 -3.70 -18.16 -8.53
CA VAL A 81 -3.22 -19.53 -8.80
C VAL A 81 -2.84 -19.75 -10.26
N SER A 82 -3.13 -18.79 -11.12
CA SER A 82 -2.77 -18.85 -12.53
C SER A 82 -1.25 -18.71 -12.74
N PRO A 83 -0.67 -19.42 -13.73
CA PRO A 83 0.73 -19.23 -14.10
C PRO A 83 1.05 -17.80 -14.55
N PRO A 84 2.31 -17.34 -14.42
CA PRO A 84 2.73 -16.03 -14.91
C PRO A 84 2.40 -15.83 -16.39
N GLY A 85 1.76 -14.71 -16.72
CA GLY A 85 1.37 -14.36 -18.10
C GLY A 85 0.05 -14.96 -18.59
N ALA A 86 -0.60 -15.81 -17.80
CA ALA A 86 -1.98 -16.21 -18.04
C ALA A 86 -2.96 -15.18 -17.44
N LYS A 87 -4.23 -15.25 -17.83
CA LYS A 87 -5.29 -14.47 -17.18
C LYS A 87 -5.41 -14.91 -15.72
N ASP A 88 -5.50 -13.93 -14.82
CA ASP A 88 -5.62 -14.19 -13.39
C ASP A 88 -6.80 -15.11 -13.06
N VAL A 89 -6.51 -16.18 -12.33
CA VAL A 89 -7.47 -17.09 -11.70
C VAL A 89 -7.23 -17.05 -10.20
N TYR A 90 -8.32 -16.99 -9.44
CA TYR A 90 -8.28 -16.81 -7.98
C TYR A 90 -8.92 -18.01 -7.29
N ASP A 91 -8.23 -18.53 -6.26
CA ASP A 91 -8.79 -19.51 -5.32
C ASP A 91 -8.80 -18.93 -3.91
N GLU A 92 -9.78 -19.33 -3.10
CA GLU A 92 -9.88 -18.89 -1.70
C GLU A 92 -8.78 -19.52 -0.84
N ILE A 93 -8.18 -18.71 0.04
CA ILE A 93 -7.12 -19.14 0.96
C ILE A 93 -7.78 -19.82 2.17
N TRP A 94 -7.60 -21.14 2.29
CA TRP A 94 -8.15 -21.95 3.39
C TRP A 94 -7.07 -22.66 4.22
N PRO A 95 -7.11 -22.64 5.58
CA PRO A 95 -7.99 -21.81 6.39
C PRO A 95 -7.60 -20.33 6.31
N TYR A 96 -8.58 -19.46 6.49
CA TYR A 96 -8.33 -18.03 6.54
C TYR A 96 -7.48 -17.69 7.78
N PRO A 97 -6.43 -16.86 7.64
CA PRO A 97 -5.68 -16.39 8.81
C PRO A 97 -6.64 -15.72 9.81
N GLY A 98 -6.65 -16.17 11.08
CA GLY A 98 -7.48 -15.58 12.13
C GLY A 98 -8.77 -16.31 12.45
N ASP A 99 -9.26 -17.17 11.56
CA ASP A 99 -10.39 -18.06 11.85
C ASP A 99 -9.88 -19.42 12.31
N SER A 100 -9.93 -19.68 13.63
CA SER A 100 -9.75 -21.02 14.18
C SER A 100 -11.02 -21.83 14.00
N GLY A 101 -11.15 -22.45 12.83
CA GLY A 101 -12.05 -23.57 12.62
C GLY A 101 -12.27 -23.92 11.15
N PRO A 102 -12.02 -25.17 10.69
CA PRO A 102 -12.68 -25.70 9.49
C PRO A 102 -14.19 -25.42 9.55
N PRO A 103 -14.85 -25.20 8.40
CA PRO A 103 -16.30 -25.28 8.37
C PRO A 103 -16.65 -26.58 9.07
N ALA A 104 -17.57 -26.50 10.03
CA ALA A 104 -18.11 -27.66 10.68
C ALA A 104 -18.39 -28.71 9.59
N ASP A 105 -19.14 -28.32 8.57
CA ASP A 105 -19.58 -29.03 7.38
C ASP A 105 -18.53 -29.33 6.30
N LEU A 106 -17.27 -29.51 6.68
CA LEU A 106 -16.47 -30.57 6.05
C LEU A 106 -16.92 -31.99 6.48
N TRP A 107 -18.04 -32.11 7.21
CA TRP A 107 -18.80 -33.35 7.47
C TRP A 107 -19.47 -33.92 6.21
#